data_AF-A0A5B7JNF2-F1
#
_entry.id   AF-A0A5B7JNF2-F1
#
_cell.length_a   1.000
_cell.length_b   1.000
_cell.length_c   1.000
_cell.angle_alpha   90.00
_cell.angle_beta   90.00
_cell.angle_gamma   90.00
#
_symmetry.space_group_name_H-M   'P 1'
#
loop_
_entity.id
_entity.type
_entity.pdbx_description
1 polymer ?
#
loop_
_entity_poly.entity_id
_entity_poly.type
_entity_poly.pdbx_seq_one_letter_code
_entity_poly.pdbx_strand_id
1 'polypeptide(L)'
;MGCVSKYGLLTINFFVLAFGLCVIGVSAAILHQNTIYGVLLSNLFYSVPLIILLSGIFLTCLGVLGCLGAIKEHPVLLKLYAAVITVILIVTMTAGITMLVFTANTSSFLVRGMTNVFNEYGEEDKEYITHDLDIFQQTVSDGRLSDLEKN
;
A
#
# COMPACT_ATOMS: atom_id res chain seq x y z
N MET A 1 11.60 29.78 23.41
CA MET A 1 10.49 28.81 23.23
C MET A 1 10.69 28.07 21.91
N GLY A 2 11.44 26.96 21.87
CA GLY A 2 11.76 26.33 20.57
C GLY A 2 12.43 24.95 20.56
N CYS A 3 13.01 24.47 21.67
CA CYS A 3 13.67 23.15 21.68
C CYS A 3 12.70 21.97 21.51
N VAL A 4 11.52 22.04 22.13
CA VAL A 4 10.52 20.95 22.08
C VAL A 4 10.00 20.72 20.65
N SER A 5 9.76 21.81 19.89
CA SER A 5 9.26 21.70 18.52
C SER A 5 10.31 21.09 17.57
N LYS A 6 11.60 21.37 17.77
CA LYS A 6 12.68 20.81 16.96
C LYS A 6 12.85 19.31 17.23
N TYR A 7 12.88 18.92 18.50
CA TYR A 7 12.98 17.51 18.88
C TYR A 7 11.73 16.71 18.46
N GLY A 8 10.53 17.25 18.62
CA GLY A 8 9.30 16.60 18.19
C GLY A 8 9.27 16.33 16.67
N LEU A 9 9.65 17.32 15.86
CA LEU A 9 9.71 17.17 14.40
C LEU A 9 10.74 16.11 13.97
N LEU A 10 11.92 16.11 14.60
CA LEU A 10 12.97 15.14 14.33
C LEU A 10 12.54 13.72 14.71
N THR A 11 11.94 13.54 15.88
CA THR A 11 11.47 12.24 16.36
C THR A 11 10.37 11.68 15.45
N ILE A 12 9.37 12.48 15.08
CA ILE A 12 8.29 12.03 14.19
C ILE A 12 8.86 11.64 12.81
N ASN A 13 9.74 12.47 12.23
CA ASN A 13 10.33 12.17 10.92
C ASN A 13 11.26 10.95 10.95
N PHE A 14 11.90 10.67 12.07
CA PHE A 14 12.67 9.45 12.27
C PHE A 14 11.78 8.20 12.28
N PHE A 15 10.61 8.25 12.93
CA PHE A 15 9.64 7.15 12.87
C PHE A 15 9.09 6.95 11.46
N VAL A 16 8.80 8.03 10.72
CA VAL A 16 8.37 7.95 9.32
C VAL A 16 9.43 7.30 8.45
N LEU A 17 10.71 7.66 8.64
CA LEU A 17 11.83 7.04 7.96
C LEU A 17 11.93 5.54 8.27
N ALA A 18 11.89 5.17 9.56
CA ALA A 18 11.97 3.77 9.99
C ALA A 18 10.82 2.94 9.42
N PHE A 19 9.59 3.49 9.45
CA PHE A 19 8.42 2.85 8.86
C PHE A 19 8.57 2.66 7.35
N GLY A 20 9.04 3.69 6.63
CA GLY A 20 9.32 3.59 5.19
C GLY A 20 10.29 2.47 4.84
N LEU A 21 11.37 2.32 5.61
CA LEU A 21 12.35 1.23 5.45
C LEU A 21 11.73 -0.15 5.72
N CYS A 22 10.90 -0.28 6.75
CA CYS A 22 10.18 -1.53 7.03
C CYS A 22 9.26 -1.90 5.86
N VAL A 23 8.49 -0.95 5.33
CA VAL A 23 7.59 -1.16 4.19
C VAL A 23 8.37 -1.61 2.95
N ILE A 24 9.51 -0.96 2.65
CA ILE A 24 10.39 -1.39 1.56
C ILE A 24 10.88 -2.82 1.77
N GLY A 25 11.33 -3.15 2.98
CA GLY A 25 11.84 -4.48 3.32
C GLY A 25 10.79 -5.58 3.13
N VAL A 26 9.57 -5.36 3.63
CA VAL A 26 8.45 -6.30 3.47
C VAL A 26 8.06 -6.43 1.99
N SER A 27 7.94 -5.31 1.27
CA SER A 27 7.55 -5.32 -0.15
C SER A 27 8.57 -6.04 -1.02
N ALA A 28 9.87 -5.82 -0.75
CA ALA A 28 10.96 -6.50 -1.43
C ALA A 28 10.98 -8.01 -1.12
N ALA A 29 10.73 -8.40 0.13
CA ALA A 29 10.63 -9.82 0.51
C ALA A 29 9.49 -10.54 -0.21
N ILE A 30 8.33 -9.88 -0.35
CA ILE A 30 7.17 -10.42 -1.10
C ILE A 30 7.52 -10.55 -2.58
N LEU A 31 8.16 -9.54 -3.19
CA LEU A 31 8.60 -9.60 -4.60
C LEU A 31 9.59 -10.74 -4.86
N HIS A 32 10.50 -10.97 -3.92
CA HIS A 32 11.49 -12.05 -4.02
C HIS A 32 10.82 -13.43 -3.96
N GLN A 33 9.84 -13.64 -3.08
CA GLN A 33 9.07 -14.88 -3.01
C GLN A 33 8.23 -15.09 -4.29
N ASN A 34 7.55 -14.06 -4.77
CA ASN A 34 6.76 -14.15 -5.99
C ASN A 34 7.59 -14.47 -7.23
N THR A 35 8.89 -14.11 -7.28
CA THR A 35 9.76 -14.47 -8.41
C THR A 35 10.01 -15.98 -8.49
N ILE A 36 9.97 -16.68 -7.36
CA ILE A 36 10.20 -18.14 -7.27
C ILE A 36 8.95 -18.94 -7.71
N TYR A 37 7.76 -18.38 -7.52
CA TYR A 37 6.47 -18.98 -7.91
C TYR A 37 5.86 -18.35 -9.19
N GLY A 38 6.60 -17.44 -9.86
CA GLY A 38 6.05 -16.28 -10.58
C GLY A 38 5.75 -16.39 -12.07
N VAL A 39 5.72 -17.57 -12.68
CA VAL A 39 5.38 -17.65 -14.12
C VAL A 39 3.86 -17.70 -14.35
N LEU A 40 3.05 -18.17 -13.39
CA LEU A 40 1.63 -18.46 -13.63
C LEU A 40 0.64 -17.39 -13.13
N LEU A 41 1.04 -16.45 -12.27
CA LEU A 41 0.14 -15.49 -11.59
C LEU A 41 0.56 -14.00 -11.77
N SER A 42 1.32 -13.71 -12.83
CA SER A 42 2.29 -12.61 -12.84
C SER A 42 1.74 -11.20 -13.08
N ASN A 43 0.57 -11.02 -13.68
CA ASN A 43 0.17 -9.66 -14.14
C ASN A 43 -0.58 -8.83 -13.07
N LEU A 44 -1.47 -9.45 -12.28
CA LEU A 44 -2.28 -8.71 -11.31
C LEU A 44 -1.64 -8.64 -9.93
N PHE A 45 -1.06 -9.73 -9.44
CA PHE A 45 -0.45 -9.79 -8.10
C PHE A 45 0.95 -9.19 -8.03
N TYR A 46 1.63 -8.97 -9.15
CA TYR A 46 2.92 -8.26 -9.17
C TYR A 46 2.75 -6.75 -8.95
N SER A 47 1.66 -6.19 -9.44
CA SER A 47 1.41 -4.74 -9.40
C SER A 47 1.23 -4.22 -7.97
N VAL A 48 0.58 -4.99 -7.08
CA VAL A 48 0.28 -4.58 -5.71
C VAL A 48 1.55 -4.35 -4.86
N PRO A 49 2.43 -5.34 -4.64
CA PRO A 49 3.65 -5.15 -3.85
C PRO A 49 4.63 -4.17 -4.52
N LEU A 50 4.58 -4.00 -5.85
CA LEU A 50 5.34 -2.96 -6.56
C LEU A 50 4.85 -1.54 -6.21
N ILE A 51 3.53 -1.31 -6.16
CA ILE A 51 2.96 -0.01 -5.75
C ILE A 51 3.30 0.29 -4.28
N ILE A 52 3.22 -0.73 -3.41
CA ILE A 52 3.60 -0.60 -2.00
C ILE A 52 5.09 -0.27 -1.87
N LEU A 53 5.97 -0.90 -2.66
CA LEU A 53 7.39 -0.59 -2.72
C LEU A 53 7.65 0.88 -3.11
N LEU A 54 7.01 1.36 -4.19
CA LEU A 54 7.14 2.75 -4.62
C LEU A 54 6.68 3.72 -3.51
N SER A 55 5.58 3.41 -2.83
CA SER A 55 5.08 4.22 -1.72
C SER A 55 6.06 4.25 -0.54
N GLY A 56 6.71 3.13 -0.23
CA GLY A 56 7.73 3.03 0.82
C GLY A 56 8.98 3.88 0.51
N ILE A 57 9.42 3.87 -0.75
CA ILE A 57 10.53 4.74 -1.21
C ILE A 57 10.16 6.21 -1.04
N PHE A 58 8.94 6.59 -1.45
CA PHE A 58 8.44 7.96 -1.30
C PHE A 58 8.38 8.39 0.17
N LEU A 59 7.83 7.55 1.07
CA LEU A 59 7.80 7.79 2.52
C LEU A 59 9.22 7.95 3.10
N THR A 60 10.17 7.13 2.65
CA THR A 60 11.56 7.22 3.09
C THR A 60 12.19 8.54 2.64
N CYS A 61 11.97 8.97 1.39
CA CYS A 61 12.42 10.28 0.90
C CYS A 61 11.84 11.44 1.73
N LEU A 62 10.54 11.39 2.07
CA LEU A 62 9.91 12.39 2.93
C LEU A 62 10.52 12.41 4.34
N GLY A 63 10.80 11.24 4.91
CA GLY A 63 11.48 11.11 6.20
C GLY A 63 12.89 11.73 6.18
N VAL A 64 13.69 11.44 5.14
CA VAL A 64 15.03 12.04 4.96
C VAL A 64 14.94 13.55 4.80
N LEU A 65 14.04 14.05 3.95
CA LEU A 65 13.84 15.50 3.75
C LEU A 65 13.39 16.19 5.04
N GLY A 66 12.53 15.54 5.83
CA GLY A 66 12.08 16.04 7.13
C GLY A 66 13.20 16.10 8.18
N CYS A 67 14.05 15.07 8.24
CA CYS A 67 15.23 15.06 9.11
C CYS A 67 16.26 16.12 8.67
N LEU A 68 16.53 16.25 7.37
CA LEU A 68 17.42 17.27 6.82
C LEU A 68 16.91 18.69 7.06
N GLY A 69 15.60 18.91 6.93
CA GLY A 69 14.95 20.18 7.24
C GLY A 69 14.99 20.55 8.72
N ALA A 70 15.01 19.56 9.62
CA ALA A 70 15.17 19.77 11.06
C ALA A 70 16.62 20.07 11.46
N ILE A 71 17.61 19.42 10.81
CA ILE A 71 19.05 19.57 11.11
C ILE A 71 19.62 20.86 10.51
N LYS A 72 19.28 21.19 9.25
CA LYS A 72 19.69 22.46 8.66
C LYS A 72 18.75 23.55 9.17
N GLU A 73 19.24 24.39 10.06
CA GLU A 73 18.59 25.64 10.52
C GLU A 73 18.30 26.66 9.40
N HIS A 74 18.38 26.26 8.14
CA HIS A 74 18.05 27.10 7.01
C HIS A 74 16.52 27.18 6.84
N PRO A 75 15.89 28.33 7.11
CA PRO A 75 14.42 28.46 7.16
C PRO A 75 13.76 28.15 5.81
N VAL A 76 14.48 28.27 4.69
CA VAL A 76 13.96 27.95 3.36
C VAL A 76 13.77 26.44 3.18
N LEU A 77 14.64 25.60 3.76
CA LEU A 77 14.55 24.14 3.58
C LEU A 77 13.36 23.57 4.35
N LEU A 78 13.13 24.07 5.57
CA LEU A 78 11.96 23.72 6.36
C LEU A 78 10.65 24.22 5.73
N LYS A 79 10.65 25.43 5.14
CA LYS A 79 9.50 25.95 4.38
C LYS A 79 9.20 25.11 3.14
N LEU A 80 10.21 24.68 2.40
CA LEU A 80 10.03 23.82 1.23
C LEU A 80 9.45 22.47 1.63
N TYR A 81 9.96 21.85 2.70
CA TYR A 81 9.43 20.60 3.24
C TYR A 81 7.95 20.74 3.64
N ALA A 82 7.61 21.81 4.36
CA ALA A 82 6.22 22.09 4.73
C ALA A 82 5.33 22.33 3.48
N ALA A 83 5.84 23.02 2.45
CA ALA A 83 5.11 23.23 1.20
C ALA A 83 4.84 21.91 0.48
N VAL A 84 5.82 21.00 0.39
CA VAL A 84 5.66 19.67 -0.21
C VAL A 84 4.60 18.86 0.53
N ILE A 85 4.64 18.83 1.86
CA ILE A 85 3.61 18.14 2.67
C ILE A 85 2.23 18.75 2.45
N THR A 86 2.13 20.07 2.36
CA THR A 86 0.86 20.76 2.11
C THR A 86 0.26 20.34 0.76
N VAL A 87 1.08 20.27 -0.29
CA VAL A 87 0.65 19.81 -1.61
C VAL A 87 0.20 18.35 -1.55
N ILE A 88 0.98 17.48 -0.89
CA ILE A 88 0.61 16.06 -0.71
C ILE A 88 -0.72 15.94 0.04
N LEU A 89 -0.94 16.73 1.09
CA LEU A 89 -2.20 16.70 1.83
C LEU A 89 -3.40 17.08 0.95
N ILE A 90 -3.26 18.08 0.08
CA ILE A 90 -4.33 18.47 -0.85
C ILE A 90 -4.65 17.32 -1.83
N VAL A 91 -3.60 16.69 -2.37
CA VAL A 91 -3.74 15.52 -3.25
C VAL A 91 -4.41 14.36 -2.51
N THR A 92 -3.95 14.05 -1.30
CA THR A 92 -4.50 12.96 -0.48
C THR A 92 -5.95 13.21 -0.08
N MET A 93 -6.33 14.44 0.23
CA MET A 93 -7.73 14.79 0.50
C MET A 93 -8.60 14.60 -0.74
N THR A 94 -8.12 15.05 -1.90
CA THR A 94 -8.83 14.87 -3.17
C THR A 94 -8.98 13.38 -3.51
N ALA A 95 -7.91 12.60 -3.34
CA ALA A 95 -7.90 11.16 -3.53
C ALA A 95 -8.84 10.44 -2.54
N GLY A 96 -8.85 10.85 -1.27
CA GLY A 96 -9.73 10.30 -0.24
C GLY A 96 -11.21 10.55 -0.54
N ILE A 97 -11.57 11.77 -0.94
CA ILE A 97 -12.94 12.09 -1.36
C ILE A 97 -13.31 11.27 -2.60
N THR A 98 -12.41 11.19 -3.59
CA THR A 98 -12.61 10.40 -4.80
C THR A 98 -12.82 8.93 -4.48
N MET A 99 -12.04 8.37 -3.55
CA MET A 99 -12.16 6.99 -3.09
C MET A 99 -13.52 6.73 -2.44
N LEU A 100 -14.01 7.64 -1.58
CA LEU A 100 -15.34 7.51 -0.96
C LEU A 100 -16.47 7.52 -2.00
N VAL A 101 -16.41 8.44 -2.96
CA VAL A 101 -17.40 8.52 -4.05
C VAL A 101 -17.32 7.29 -4.95
N PHE A 102 -16.11 6.82 -5.25
CA PHE A 102 -15.91 5.61 -6.04
C PHE A 102 -16.47 4.39 -5.32
N THR A 103 -16.21 4.22 -4.02
CA THR A 103 -16.79 3.13 -3.21
C THR A 103 -18.33 3.14 -3.26
N ALA A 104 -18.96 4.32 -3.25
CA ALA A 104 -20.42 4.43 -3.35
C ALA A 104 -20.99 3.91 -4.69
N ASN A 105 -20.21 3.94 -5.77
CA ASN A 105 -20.62 3.52 -7.12
C ASN A 105 -19.99 2.19 -7.57
N THR A 106 -19.17 1.56 -6.72
CA THR A 106 -18.34 0.41 -7.07
C THR A 106 -19.03 -0.93 -6.82
N SER A 107 -20.20 -0.97 -6.19
CA SER A 107 -20.98 -2.21 -6.00
C SER A 107 -21.26 -2.93 -7.32
N SER A 108 -21.66 -2.20 -8.37
CA SER A 108 -21.88 -2.79 -9.70
C SER A 108 -20.59 -3.22 -10.39
N PHE A 109 -19.47 -2.54 -10.15
CA PHE A 109 -18.16 -2.90 -10.72
C PHE A 109 -17.58 -4.14 -10.03
N LEU A 110 -17.70 -4.25 -8.72
CA LEU A 110 -17.28 -5.42 -7.96
C LEU A 110 -18.09 -6.65 -8.33
N VAL A 111 -19.42 -6.52 -8.41
CA VAL A 111 -20.29 -7.63 -8.82
C VAL A 111 -19.92 -8.08 -10.24
N ARG A 112 -19.74 -7.15 -11.19
CA ARG A 112 -19.31 -7.49 -12.55
C ARG A 112 -17.94 -8.17 -12.60
N GLY A 113 -16.98 -7.69 -11.80
CA GLY A 113 -15.66 -8.28 -11.70
C GLY A 113 -15.71 -9.71 -11.17
N MET A 114 -16.46 -9.94 -10.08
CA MET A 114 -16.73 -11.28 -9.56
C MET A 114 -17.43 -12.16 -10.59
N THR A 115 -18.49 -11.68 -11.25
CA THR A 115 -19.19 -12.45 -12.28
C THR A 115 -18.26 -12.83 -13.44
N ASN A 116 -17.34 -11.95 -13.83
CA ASN A 116 -16.36 -12.26 -14.87
C ASN A 116 -15.39 -13.37 -14.42
N VAL A 117 -14.85 -13.25 -13.20
CA VAL A 117 -13.96 -14.24 -12.60
C VAL A 117 -14.65 -15.62 -12.47
N PHE A 118 -15.94 -15.66 -12.14
CA PHE A 118 -16.72 -16.89 -12.14
C PHE A 118 -17.03 -17.45 -13.54
N ASN A 119 -17.25 -16.59 -14.54
CA ASN A 119 -17.49 -17.03 -15.92
C ASN A 119 -16.24 -17.63 -16.57
N GLU A 120 -15.06 -17.20 -16.13
CA GLU A 120 -13.76 -17.69 -16.61
C GLU A 120 -13.27 -18.95 -15.86
N TYR A 121 -14.03 -19.40 -14.85
CA TYR A 121 -13.72 -20.59 -14.08
C TYR A 121 -13.89 -21.86 -14.94
N GLY A 122 -12.83 -22.66 -15.03
CA GLY A 122 -12.79 -23.88 -15.84
C GLY A 122 -12.43 -23.67 -17.32
N GLU A 123 -12.08 -22.46 -17.75
CA GLU A 123 -11.49 -22.24 -19.09
C GLU A 123 -10.05 -22.78 -19.13
N GLU A 124 -9.72 -23.58 -20.16
CA GLU A 124 -8.40 -24.20 -20.34
C GLU A 124 -7.25 -23.17 -20.43
N ASP A 125 -7.52 -21.98 -20.98
CA ASP A 125 -6.54 -20.90 -21.10
C ASP A 125 -6.33 -20.10 -19.79
N LYS A 126 -7.13 -20.36 -18.73
CA LYS A 126 -7.14 -19.58 -17.48
C LYS A 126 -7.14 -20.47 -16.22
N GLU A 127 -6.41 -21.57 -16.27
CA GLU A 127 -6.27 -22.54 -15.16
C GLU A 127 -5.87 -21.89 -13.81
N TYR A 128 -5.09 -20.80 -13.86
CA TYR A 128 -4.70 -20.05 -12.67
C TYR A 128 -5.89 -19.43 -11.92
N ILE A 129 -6.93 -18.96 -12.62
CA ILE A 129 -8.14 -18.40 -12.01
C ILE A 129 -8.90 -19.50 -11.27
N THR A 130 -8.99 -20.69 -11.88
CA THR A 130 -9.63 -21.87 -11.29
C THR A 130 -8.93 -22.29 -10.00
N HIS A 131 -7.60 -22.42 -10.02
CA HIS A 131 -6.81 -22.80 -8.85
C HIS A 131 -6.95 -21.82 -7.67
N ASP A 132 -6.86 -20.51 -7.93
CA ASP A 132 -7.00 -19.49 -6.89
C ASP A 132 -8.42 -19.45 -6.32
N LEU A 133 -9.44 -19.61 -7.16
CA LEU A 133 -10.83 -19.70 -6.74
C LEU A 133 -11.09 -20.96 -5.91
N ASP A 134 -10.51 -22.11 -6.25
CA ASP A 134 -10.65 -23.35 -5.49
C ASP A 134 -10.03 -23.24 -4.10
N ILE A 135 -8.81 -22.68 -3.98
CA ILE A 135 -8.17 -22.44 -2.67
C ILE A 135 -9.01 -21.49 -1.82
N PHE A 136 -9.53 -20.44 -2.43
CA PHE A 136 -10.38 -19.48 -1.73
C PHE A 136 -11.69 -20.13 -1.26
N GLN A 137 -12.38 -20.84 -2.15
CA GLN A 137 -13.62 -21.55 -1.84
C GLN A 137 -13.39 -22.61 -0.76
N GLN A 138 -12.27 -23.34 -0.81
CA GLN A 138 -11.90 -24.32 0.21
C GLN A 138 -11.63 -23.64 1.56
N THR A 139 -10.92 -22.50 1.57
CA THR A 139 -10.64 -21.75 2.81
C THR A 139 -11.92 -21.21 3.46
N VAL A 140 -12.88 -20.76 2.65
CA VAL A 140 -14.20 -20.29 3.12
C VAL A 140 -15.07 -21.46 3.59
N SER A 141 -15.08 -22.56 2.83
CA SER A 141 -15.86 -23.76 3.14
C SER A 141 -15.36 -24.51 4.36
N ASP A 142 -14.07 -24.43 4.67
CA ASP A 142 -13.43 -25.08 5.84
C ASP A 142 -13.72 -24.36 7.17
N GLY A 143 -14.45 -23.24 7.15
CA GLY A 143 -14.90 -22.56 8.38
C GLY A 143 -13.80 -21.83 9.17
N ARG A 144 -12.55 -21.82 8.70
CA ARG A 144 -11.39 -21.20 9.39
C ARG A 144 -11.55 -19.70 9.66
N LEU A 145 -12.45 -19.00 8.99
CA LEU A 145 -12.75 -17.59 9.30
C LEU A 145 -13.51 -17.42 10.62
N SER A 146 -14.27 -18.42 11.08
CA SER A 146 -15.01 -18.37 12.35
C SER A 146 -14.14 -18.61 13.58
N ASP A 147 -13.00 -19.27 13.43
CA ASP A 147 -12.00 -19.48 14.49
C ASP A 147 -11.08 -18.26 14.70
N LEU A 148 -10.94 -17.40 13.68
CA LEU A 148 -10.13 -16.17 13.74
C LEU A 148 -10.89 -14.97 14.32
N GLU A 149 -12.23 -14.98 14.34
CA GLU A 149 -13.03 -13.90 14.95
C GLU A 149 -13.23 -14.11 16.47
N LYS A 150 -12.94 -15.32 16.98
CA LYS A 150 -13.12 -15.68 18.40
C LYS A 150 -11.86 -15.63 19.27
N ASN A 151 -10.73 -15.19 18.72
CA ASN A 151 -9.45 -15.05 19.44
C ASN A 151 -8.88 -13.65 19.23
#